data_AF-A0A9C6TU71-F1
#
_entry.id   AF-A0A9C6TU71-F1
#
_cell.length_a   1.000
_cell.length_b   1.000
_cell.length_c   1.000
_cell.angle_alpha   90.00
_cell.angle_beta   90.00
_cell.angle_gamma   90.00
#
_symmetry.space_group_name_H-M   'P 1'
#
loop_
_entity.id
_entity.type
_entity.pdbx_description
1 polymer ?
#
loop_
_entity_poly.entity_id
_entity_poly.type
_entity_poly.pdbx_seq_one_letter_code
_entity_poly.pdbx_strand_id
1 'polypeptide(L)'
;MYLEKEWLWRWGRSVGQAPFSLRRRCGCPPPRVGRRCRCGAAAALLPSRRWEAYSLALVLISVPSTFVALFYLRQKAEEMNPSPSTSTKTDKMAERSDMLVVMLSGNVAVLQALLTRRHFHVFVEEVTTVDRLVRARTPFVPLWLLMWLSSVVMLSVLDLISVYDAGGGLHAASHVPNHVNYLLVYTMEVLFAEDSYSICSRFRTLNARLESACLVAAARYPLELRPGMAPVRQPSRQRDPWSDKWSVWARTTSNSDLPLVPSVSGALELDGIPIHHLQDAYALLCSSVHNVTRRYGPVLVIDVLNLLLHFVTTSYFFLSVLMYDARLQKQMEQQHQHRREVYVTMQGLWIFAHLSRLGLLVHPCSKVKEEANKTGALVGTFLNKLNPSCHFRRQV
;
A
#
# COMPACT_ATOMS: atom_id res chain seq x y z
N MET A 1 -20.68 34.07 11.37
CA MET A 1 -20.05 34.60 10.14
C MET A 1 -18.53 34.83 10.24
N TYR A 2 -17.95 35.29 11.38
CA TYR A 2 -16.48 35.42 11.52
C TYR A 2 -15.75 34.08 11.72
N LEU A 3 -16.35 33.14 12.46
CA LEU A 3 -15.79 31.78 12.70
C LEU A 3 -15.70 30.92 11.43
N GLU A 4 -16.56 31.19 10.45
CA GLU A 4 -16.69 30.40 9.22
C GLU A 4 -15.60 30.74 8.18
N LYS A 5 -15.20 32.02 8.13
CA LYS A 5 -14.08 32.49 7.29
C LYS A 5 -12.73 32.01 7.81
N GLU A 6 -12.56 31.95 9.13
CA GLU A 6 -11.33 31.42 9.73
C GLU A 6 -11.20 29.90 9.50
N TRP A 7 -12.33 29.19 9.45
CA TRP A 7 -12.40 27.75 9.19
C TRP A 7 -12.01 27.37 7.75
N LEU A 8 -12.59 28.05 6.75
CA LEU A 8 -12.22 27.88 5.33
C LEU A 8 -10.74 28.20 5.06
N TRP A 9 -10.20 29.21 5.76
CA TRP A 9 -8.80 29.60 5.62
C TRP A 9 -7.82 28.62 6.27
N ARG A 10 -8.20 27.98 7.39
CA ARG A 10 -7.40 26.90 8.01
C ARG A 10 -7.43 25.60 7.18
N TRP A 11 -8.55 25.29 6.53
CA TRP A 11 -8.66 24.16 5.61
C TRP A 11 -7.76 24.32 4.38
N GLY A 12 -7.78 25.50 3.73
CA GLY A 12 -6.93 25.78 2.57
C GLY A 12 -5.42 25.69 2.85
N ARG A 13 -4.98 25.92 4.11
CA ARG A 13 -3.57 25.75 4.52
C ARG A 13 -3.18 24.32 4.86
N SER A 14 -4.10 23.52 5.40
CA SER A 14 -3.81 22.14 5.83
C SER A 14 -3.67 21.19 4.64
N VAL A 15 -4.23 21.54 3.47
CA VAL A 15 -4.01 20.82 2.21
C VAL A 15 -2.64 21.13 1.57
N GLY A 16 -1.94 22.19 2.01
CA GLY A 16 -0.64 22.61 1.46
C GLY A 16 0.54 22.65 2.44
N GLN A 17 0.32 22.45 3.75
CA GLN A 17 1.38 22.45 4.76
C GLN A 17 1.08 21.39 5.84
N ALA A 18 2.08 20.54 6.10
CA ALA A 18 2.07 19.52 7.14
C ALA A 18 1.56 20.05 8.50
N PRO A 19 0.77 19.26 9.25
CA PRO A 19 0.11 19.76 10.44
C PRO A 19 1.08 19.91 11.63
N PHE A 20 0.89 21.04 12.29
CA PHE A 20 1.35 21.40 13.62
C PHE A 20 0.50 20.64 14.66
N SER A 21 1.11 19.84 15.54
CA SER A 21 0.68 19.64 16.96
C SER A 21 1.45 18.55 17.73
N LEU A 22 2.77 18.45 17.57
CA LEU A 22 3.63 17.78 18.56
C LEU A 22 4.38 18.84 19.37
N ARG A 23 3.67 19.47 20.31
CA ARG A 23 4.22 20.56 21.14
C ARG A 23 3.98 20.33 22.63
N ARG A 24 4.36 19.15 23.14
CA ARG A 24 4.53 18.92 24.59
C ARG A 24 5.61 17.86 24.78
N ARG A 25 6.89 18.26 24.83
CA ARG A 25 8.04 17.52 25.44
C ARG A 25 9.43 18.04 25.04
N CYS A 26 9.54 19.17 24.36
CA CYS A 26 10.82 19.90 24.34
C CYS A 26 10.77 20.91 25.49
N GLY A 27 11.66 20.79 26.48
CA GLY A 27 11.88 21.76 27.55
C GLY A 27 12.45 23.10 27.05
N CYS A 28 11.97 23.56 25.89
CA CYS A 28 12.29 24.88 25.38
C CYS A 28 11.45 25.91 26.14
N PRO A 29 12.04 27.01 26.61
CA PRO A 29 11.29 28.09 27.23
C PRO A 29 10.20 28.63 26.28
N PRO A 30 9.08 29.14 26.81
CA PRO A 30 7.99 29.67 26.01
C PRO A 30 8.53 30.71 25.03
N PRO A 31 8.27 30.58 23.72
CA PRO A 31 8.80 31.51 22.74
C PRO A 31 8.17 32.89 22.98
N ARG A 32 9.03 33.90 23.14
CA ARG A 32 8.62 35.29 22.88
C ARG A 32 8.01 35.33 21.47
N VAL A 33 6.82 35.92 21.38
CA VAL A 33 5.99 36.05 20.19
C VAL A 33 6.89 36.38 18.97
N GLY A 34 6.96 35.46 18.00
CA GLY A 34 7.58 35.72 16.69
C GLY A 34 8.75 34.83 16.24
N ARG A 35 9.38 33.99 17.09
CA ARG A 35 10.48 33.10 16.65
C ARG A 35 10.07 31.63 16.60
N ARG A 36 9.99 31.06 15.38
CA ARG A 36 9.81 29.61 15.16
C ARG A 36 11.06 28.87 15.65
N CYS A 37 10.86 27.90 16.54
CA CYS A 37 11.92 27.04 17.04
C CYS A 37 12.39 26.09 15.91
N ARG A 38 13.63 26.23 15.42
CA ARG A 38 14.20 25.43 14.32
C ARG A 38 14.68 24.03 14.74
N CYS A 39 14.61 23.70 16.03
CA CYS A 39 15.28 22.53 16.61
C CYS A 39 14.62 21.18 16.25
N GLY A 40 13.33 21.15 15.92
CA GLY A 40 12.60 19.90 15.63
C GLY A 40 12.67 19.42 14.16
N ALA A 41 12.94 20.32 13.21
CA ALA A 41 12.89 19.99 11.79
C ALA A 41 14.15 19.26 11.29
N ALA A 42 15.33 19.60 11.83
CA ALA A 42 16.59 19.00 11.39
C ALA A 42 16.74 17.53 11.82
N ALA A 43 16.28 17.16 13.02
CA ALA A 43 16.38 15.79 13.53
C ALA A 43 15.39 14.81 12.86
N ALA A 44 14.25 15.30 12.35
CA ALA A 44 13.23 14.46 11.70
C ALA A 44 13.48 14.22 10.20
N LEU A 45 14.40 14.97 9.57
CA LEU A 45 14.72 14.87 8.13
C LEU A 45 16.00 14.05 7.85
N LEU A 46 16.87 13.88 8.85
CA LEU A 46 18.13 13.13 8.70
C LEU A 46 17.94 11.61 8.44
N PRO A 47 16.94 10.92 9.01
CA PRO A 47 16.78 9.48 8.76
C PRO A 47 16.29 9.16 7.35
N SER A 48 15.37 9.96 6.77
CA SER A 48 14.74 9.61 5.47
C SER A 48 15.72 9.66 4.30
N ARG A 49 16.62 10.67 4.27
CA ARG A 49 17.63 10.79 3.20
C ARG A 49 18.66 9.66 3.21
N ARG A 50 18.97 9.10 4.38
CA ARG A 50 19.89 7.95 4.48
C ARG A 50 19.27 6.72 3.84
N TRP A 51 17.99 6.46 4.09
CA TRP A 51 17.27 5.32 3.49
C TRP A 51 17.09 5.44 1.97
N GLU A 52 16.85 6.64 1.46
CA GLU A 52 16.83 6.89 0.01
C GLU A 52 18.19 6.56 -0.62
N ALA A 53 19.30 6.99 -0.01
CA ALA A 53 20.65 6.67 -0.48
C ALA A 53 20.97 5.17 -0.42
N TYR A 54 20.58 4.48 0.65
CA TYR A 54 20.76 3.02 0.76
C TYR A 54 19.92 2.22 -0.23
N SER A 55 18.66 2.62 -0.42
CA SER A 55 17.76 1.98 -1.39
C SER A 55 18.32 2.17 -2.80
N LEU A 56 18.72 3.40 -3.15
CA LEU A 56 19.37 3.72 -4.41
C LEU A 56 20.65 2.92 -4.62
N ALA A 57 21.52 2.80 -3.60
CA ALA A 57 22.73 1.98 -3.68
C ALA A 57 22.40 0.50 -3.95
N LEU A 58 21.40 -0.06 -3.28
CA LEU A 58 20.93 -1.42 -3.52
C LEU A 58 20.38 -1.60 -4.95
N VAL A 59 19.61 -0.63 -5.48
CA VAL A 59 19.15 -0.65 -6.89
C VAL A 59 20.33 -0.64 -7.85
N LEU A 60 21.29 0.27 -7.61
CA LEU A 60 22.46 0.46 -8.47
C LEU A 60 23.41 -0.73 -8.46
N ILE A 61 23.37 -1.59 -7.43
CA ILE A 61 24.15 -2.82 -7.36
C ILE A 61 23.36 -4.00 -7.94
N SER A 62 22.11 -4.19 -7.51
CA SER A 62 21.29 -5.34 -7.87
C SER A 62 20.99 -5.38 -9.36
N VAL A 63 20.48 -4.28 -9.94
CA VAL A 63 20.05 -4.26 -11.35
C VAL A 63 21.22 -4.57 -12.30
N PRO A 64 22.38 -3.88 -12.24
CA PRO A 64 23.51 -4.22 -13.11
C PRO A 64 24.03 -5.63 -12.87
N SER A 65 24.06 -6.12 -11.62
CA SER A 65 24.53 -7.48 -11.33
C SER A 65 23.67 -8.55 -12.03
N THR A 66 22.35 -8.36 -12.09
CA THR A 66 21.44 -9.25 -12.80
C THR A 66 21.62 -9.15 -14.30
N PHE A 67 21.72 -7.94 -14.85
CA PHE A 67 21.94 -7.76 -16.29
C PHE A 67 23.26 -8.38 -16.74
N VAL A 68 24.34 -8.24 -15.96
CA VAL A 68 25.62 -8.90 -16.22
C VAL A 68 25.47 -10.42 -16.15
N ALA A 69 24.77 -10.95 -15.14
CA ALA A 69 24.52 -12.39 -15.04
C ALA A 69 23.72 -12.94 -16.24
N LEU A 70 22.65 -12.25 -16.65
CA LEU A 70 21.81 -12.61 -17.80
C LEU A 70 22.57 -12.48 -19.12
N PHE A 71 23.36 -11.42 -19.31
CA PHE A 71 24.16 -11.23 -20.51
C PHE A 71 25.23 -12.31 -20.63
N TYR A 72 25.91 -12.63 -19.52
CA TYR A 72 26.90 -13.71 -19.48
C TYR A 72 26.27 -15.08 -19.74
N LEU A 73 25.09 -15.36 -19.17
CA LEU A 73 24.31 -16.58 -19.44
C LEU A 73 23.95 -16.69 -20.93
N ARG A 74 23.49 -15.59 -21.54
CA ARG A 74 23.13 -15.54 -22.96
C ARG A 74 24.33 -15.71 -23.88
N GLN A 75 25.40 -14.95 -23.67
CA GLN A 75 26.61 -15.01 -24.48
C GLN A 75 27.19 -16.44 -24.48
N LYS A 76 27.15 -17.10 -23.33
CA LYS A 76 27.61 -18.48 -23.20
C LYS A 76 26.69 -19.51 -23.84
N ALA A 77 25.37 -19.27 -23.84
CA ALA A 77 24.42 -20.08 -24.58
C ALA A 77 24.60 -19.93 -26.11
N GLU A 78 25.05 -18.76 -26.57
CA GLU A 78 25.37 -18.49 -27.97
C GLU A 78 26.77 -19.03 -28.38
N GLU A 79 27.73 -19.08 -27.44
CA GLU A 79 29.14 -19.40 -27.75
C GLU A 79 29.49 -20.89 -27.93
N MET A 80 28.70 -21.88 -27.50
CA MET A 80 29.21 -23.27 -27.59
C MET A 80 28.17 -24.39 -27.55
N ASN A 81 28.42 -25.41 -28.38
CA ASN A 81 28.33 -26.83 -27.99
C ASN A 81 28.94 -26.95 -26.58
N PRO A 82 28.15 -27.02 -25.50
CA PRO A 82 28.67 -26.74 -24.17
C PRO A 82 29.47 -27.94 -23.66
N SER A 83 30.74 -27.71 -23.32
CA SER A 83 31.45 -28.61 -22.43
C SER A 83 30.84 -28.47 -21.02
N PRO A 84 30.37 -29.55 -20.39
CA PRO A 84 29.51 -29.52 -19.19
C PRO A 84 30.17 -28.87 -17.94
N SER A 85 31.49 -28.69 -17.92
CA SER A 85 32.19 -28.13 -16.77
C SER A 85 32.06 -26.60 -16.64
N THR A 86 31.77 -25.88 -17.74
CA THR A 86 31.73 -24.41 -17.70
C THR A 86 30.35 -23.89 -17.27
N SER A 87 29.23 -24.45 -17.75
CA SER A 87 27.86 -24.01 -17.38
C SER A 87 27.63 -23.99 -15.86
N THR A 88 28.18 -24.98 -15.14
CA THR A 88 27.99 -25.07 -13.68
C THR A 88 28.57 -23.90 -12.87
N LYS A 89 29.55 -23.14 -13.37
CA LYS A 89 30.13 -22.00 -12.63
C LYS A 89 29.27 -20.74 -12.70
N THR A 90 28.61 -20.52 -13.83
CA THR A 90 27.77 -19.34 -14.06
C THR A 90 26.45 -19.42 -13.33
N ASP A 91 25.84 -20.60 -13.35
CA ASP A 91 24.55 -20.83 -12.71
C ASP A 91 24.70 -20.64 -11.19
N LYS A 92 25.81 -21.11 -10.63
CA LYS A 92 26.19 -20.87 -9.23
C LYS A 92 26.46 -19.41 -8.88
N MET A 93 26.95 -18.59 -9.82
CA MET A 93 27.17 -17.16 -9.56
C MET A 93 25.84 -16.39 -9.59
N ALA A 94 24.97 -16.67 -10.56
CA ALA A 94 23.65 -16.07 -10.62
C ALA A 94 22.81 -16.41 -9.38
N GLU A 95 22.81 -17.69 -8.99
CA GLU A 95 22.14 -18.18 -7.80
C GLU A 95 22.67 -17.50 -6.53
N ARG A 96 24.00 -17.41 -6.34
CA ARG A 96 24.60 -16.73 -5.18
C ARG A 96 24.28 -15.24 -5.13
N SER A 97 24.25 -14.57 -6.28
CA SER A 97 23.88 -13.16 -6.36
C SER A 97 22.43 -12.97 -5.93
N ASP A 98 21.54 -13.84 -6.40
CA ASP A 98 20.13 -13.83 -6.07
C ASP A 98 19.89 -14.06 -4.57
N MET A 99 20.56 -15.07 -4.00
CA MET A 99 20.55 -15.33 -2.55
C MET A 99 21.02 -14.13 -1.75
N LEU A 100 22.09 -13.46 -2.18
CA LEU A 100 22.64 -12.30 -1.49
C LEU A 100 21.65 -11.11 -1.51
N VAL A 101 20.98 -10.88 -2.63
CA VAL A 101 19.97 -9.81 -2.74
C VAL A 101 18.78 -10.09 -1.82
N VAL A 102 18.27 -11.33 -1.78
CA VAL A 102 17.17 -11.75 -0.89
C VAL A 102 17.58 -11.67 0.58
N MET A 103 18.80 -12.06 0.93
CA MET A 103 19.33 -11.93 2.28
C MET A 103 19.43 -10.46 2.71
N LEU A 104 19.93 -9.59 1.83
CA LEU A 104 20.03 -8.16 2.12
C LEU A 104 18.65 -7.52 2.29
N SER A 105 17.69 -7.85 1.43
CA SER A 105 16.32 -7.31 1.53
C SER A 105 15.63 -7.76 2.81
N GLY A 106 15.75 -9.04 3.20
CA GLY A 106 15.24 -9.57 4.46
C GLY A 106 15.86 -8.88 5.69
N ASN A 107 17.19 -8.70 5.70
CA ASN A 107 17.88 -8.00 6.79
C ASN A 107 17.46 -6.52 6.89
N VAL A 108 17.30 -5.84 5.75
CA VAL A 108 16.79 -4.47 5.70
C VAL A 108 15.36 -4.39 6.23
N ALA A 109 14.49 -5.36 5.90
CA ALA A 109 13.13 -5.43 6.42
C ALA A 109 13.10 -5.59 7.95
N VAL A 110 13.91 -6.51 8.49
CA VAL A 110 14.03 -6.72 9.95
C VAL A 110 14.55 -5.47 10.65
N LEU A 111 15.63 -4.88 10.13
CA LEU A 111 16.21 -3.67 10.70
C LEU A 111 15.22 -2.50 10.67
N GLN A 112 14.50 -2.34 9.56
CA GLN A 112 13.46 -1.33 9.42
C GLN A 112 12.32 -1.57 10.43
N ALA A 113 11.87 -2.81 10.60
CA ALA A 113 10.81 -3.14 11.57
C ALA A 113 11.22 -2.78 13.00
N LEU A 114 12.48 -3.04 13.38
CA LEU A 114 13.02 -2.69 14.69
C LEU A 114 13.11 -1.16 14.89
N LEU A 115 13.64 -0.44 13.89
CA LEU A 115 13.84 1.01 13.97
C LEU A 115 12.54 1.80 13.91
N THR A 116 11.52 1.28 13.21
CA THR A 116 10.24 1.95 13.02
C THR A 116 9.18 1.59 14.05
N ARG A 117 9.52 0.81 15.09
CA ARG A 117 8.60 0.41 16.16
C ARG A 117 7.86 1.61 16.78
N ARG A 118 8.53 2.75 16.95
CA ARG A 118 7.89 3.98 17.45
C ARG A 118 6.81 4.52 16.51
N HIS A 119 7.05 4.47 15.19
CA HIS A 119 6.08 4.91 14.19
C HIS A 119 4.85 4.01 14.17
N PHE A 120 5.00 2.71 14.44
CA PHE A 120 3.86 1.80 14.55
C PHE A 120 2.92 2.18 15.70
N HIS A 121 3.46 2.49 16.88
CA HIS A 121 2.61 2.91 18.01
C HIS A 121 1.84 4.19 17.71
N VAL A 122 2.49 5.18 17.08
CA VAL A 122 1.83 6.42 16.65
C VAL A 122 0.74 6.12 15.63
N PHE A 123 1.01 5.26 14.64
CA PHE A 123 0.03 4.84 13.65
C PHE A 123 -1.20 4.19 14.30
N VAL A 124 -1.02 3.24 15.23
CA VAL A 124 -2.14 2.59 15.94
C VAL A 124 -2.96 3.61 16.74
N GLU A 125 -2.32 4.57 17.40
CA GLU A 125 -3.01 5.64 18.14
C GLU A 125 -3.81 6.57 17.21
N GLU A 126 -3.24 6.99 16.08
CA GLU A 126 -3.93 7.81 15.08
C GLU A 126 -5.17 7.08 14.54
N VAL A 127 -4.99 5.82 14.13
CA VAL A 127 -6.03 4.98 13.52
C VAL A 127 -7.17 4.67 14.50
N THR A 128 -6.85 4.40 15.76
CA THR A 128 -7.87 4.21 16.81
C THR A 128 -8.57 5.52 17.18
N THR A 129 -7.89 6.66 17.11
CA THR A 129 -8.50 7.98 17.28
C THR A 129 -9.47 8.27 16.13
N VAL A 130 -9.10 7.96 14.89
CA VAL A 130 -10.01 8.04 13.74
C VAL A 130 -11.25 7.19 13.97
N ASP A 131 -11.11 5.95 14.43
CA ASP A 131 -12.25 5.08 14.73
C ASP A 131 -13.25 5.72 15.69
N ARG A 132 -12.76 6.40 16.73
CA ARG A 132 -13.60 7.13 17.68
C ARG A 132 -14.26 8.35 17.03
N LEU A 133 -13.52 9.11 16.22
CA LEU A 133 -14.03 10.32 15.57
C LEU A 133 -15.12 10.04 14.53
N VAL A 134 -14.94 9.00 13.70
CA VAL A 134 -15.91 8.63 12.64
C VAL A 134 -16.87 7.51 13.06
N ARG A 135 -16.76 7.02 14.30
CA ARG A 135 -17.49 5.85 14.82
C ARG A 135 -17.36 4.63 13.88
N ALA A 136 -16.17 4.41 13.36
CA ALA A 136 -15.87 3.26 12.51
C ALA A 136 -15.69 2.00 13.37
N ARG A 137 -16.10 0.85 12.84
CA ARG A 137 -15.68 -0.44 13.41
C ARG A 137 -14.24 -0.71 13.00
N THR A 138 -13.48 -1.32 13.89
CA THR A 138 -12.14 -1.82 13.55
C THR A 138 -12.26 -2.76 12.35
N PRO A 139 -11.55 -2.49 11.25
CA PRO A 139 -11.65 -3.30 10.05
C PRO A 139 -11.15 -4.71 10.38
N PHE A 140 -11.88 -5.71 9.89
CA PHE A 140 -11.46 -7.09 10.00
C PHE A 140 -10.30 -7.34 9.03
N VAL A 141 -9.28 -8.07 9.46
CA VAL A 141 -8.16 -8.48 8.59
C VAL A 141 -8.75 -9.27 7.43
N PRO A 142 -8.55 -8.87 6.17
CA PRO A 142 -9.15 -9.59 5.07
C PRO A 142 -8.68 -11.05 5.09
N LEU A 143 -9.60 -12.02 5.25
CA LEU A 143 -9.28 -13.46 5.30
C LEU A 143 -8.41 -13.92 4.14
N TRP A 144 -8.56 -13.27 2.98
CA TRP A 144 -7.77 -13.60 1.80
C TRP A 144 -6.28 -13.30 1.96
N LEU A 145 -5.85 -12.35 2.81
CA LEU A 145 -4.43 -12.13 3.10
C LEU A 145 -3.83 -13.34 3.84
N LEU A 146 -4.58 -13.92 4.78
CA LEU A 146 -4.17 -15.14 5.49
C LEU A 146 -4.14 -16.35 4.55
N MET A 147 -5.16 -16.51 3.71
CA MET A 147 -5.18 -17.56 2.69
C MET A 147 -4.00 -17.42 1.72
N TRP A 148 -3.69 -16.19 1.31
CA TRP A 148 -2.56 -15.91 0.44
C TRP A 148 -1.23 -16.27 1.11
N LEU A 149 -0.99 -15.81 2.35
CA LEU A 149 0.23 -16.14 3.08
C LEU A 149 0.38 -17.65 3.28
N SER A 150 -0.71 -18.33 3.65
CA SER A 150 -0.73 -19.79 3.78
C SER A 150 -0.40 -20.50 2.46
N SER A 151 -0.88 -19.98 1.33
CA SER A 151 -0.62 -20.54 0.00
C SER A 151 0.85 -20.41 -0.39
N VAL A 152 1.46 -19.26 -0.11
CA VAL A 152 2.88 -19.01 -0.39
C VAL A 152 3.80 -19.81 0.53
N VAL A 153 3.44 -19.97 1.81
CA VAL A 153 4.13 -20.87 2.74
C VAL A 153 4.08 -22.31 2.22
N MET A 154 2.90 -22.78 1.80
CA MET A 154 2.76 -24.12 1.24
C MET A 154 3.59 -24.30 -0.02
N LEU A 155 3.58 -23.32 -0.94
CA LEU A 155 4.43 -23.33 -2.13
C LEU A 155 5.93 -23.42 -1.77
N SER A 156 6.36 -22.64 -0.77
CA SER A 156 7.75 -22.64 -0.29
C SER A 156 8.14 -24.00 0.31
N VAL A 157 7.23 -24.68 1.02
CA VAL A 157 7.46 -26.02 1.56
C VAL A 157 7.55 -27.05 0.44
N LEU A 158 6.66 -26.99 -0.55
CA LEU A 158 6.67 -27.88 -1.71
C LEU A 158 7.94 -27.72 -2.56
N ASP A 159 8.41 -26.49 -2.72
CA ASP A 159 9.68 -26.19 -3.40
C ASP A 159 10.86 -26.80 -2.64
N LEU A 160 10.92 -26.61 -1.31
CA LEU A 160 11.96 -27.18 -0.47
C LEU A 160 11.98 -28.72 -0.51
N ILE A 161 10.81 -29.38 -0.49
CA ILE A 161 10.68 -30.83 -0.65
C ILE A 161 11.22 -31.25 -2.02
N SER A 162 10.86 -30.53 -3.08
CA SER A 162 11.33 -30.81 -4.44
C SER A 162 12.85 -30.70 -4.56
N VAL A 163 13.46 -29.71 -3.90
CA VAL A 163 14.93 -29.55 -3.83
C VAL A 163 15.58 -30.69 -3.04
N TYR A 164 14.97 -31.09 -1.92
CA TYR A 164 15.43 -32.21 -1.10
C TYR A 164 15.47 -33.52 -1.89
N ASP A 165 14.39 -33.82 -2.61
CA ASP A 165 14.30 -35.02 -3.46
C ASP A 165 15.26 -34.96 -4.66
N ALA A 166 15.58 -33.75 -5.14
CA ALA A 166 16.44 -33.56 -6.30
C ALA A 166 17.93 -33.73 -5.98
N GLY A 167 18.42 -33.15 -4.88
CA GLY A 167 19.86 -33.01 -4.57
C GLY A 167 20.33 -33.59 -3.23
N GLY A 168 19.43 -34.23 -2.47
CA GLY A 168 19.73 -34.79 -1.16
C GLY A 168 19.76 -33.75 -0.03
N GLY A 169 19.73 -34.23 1.22
CA GLY A 169 19.48 -33.37 2.38
C GLY A 169 20.50 -32.27 2.65
N LEU A 170 21.78 -32.48 2.33
CA LEU A 170 22.82 -31.47 2.56
C LEU A 170 22.69 -30.27 1.59
N HIS A 171 22.26 -30.53 0.35
CA HIS A 171 22.01 -29.46 -0.62
C HIS A 171 20.77 -28.66 -0.23
N ALA A 172 19.66 -29.33 0.09
CA ALA A 172 18.43 -28.66 0.55
C ALA A 172 18.63 -27.82 1.81
N ALA A 173 19.44 -28.28 2.77
CA ALA A 173 19.75 -27.51 3.98
C ALA A 173 20.37 -26.13 3.68
N SER A 174 21.14 -26.01 2.59
CA SER A 174 21.72 -24.74 2.17
C SER A 174 20.70 -23.73 1.61
N HIS A 175 19.52 -24.19 1.18
CA HIS A 175 18.44 -23.33 0.67
C HIS A 175 17.46 -22.88 1.76
N VAL A 176 17.46 -23.51 2.94
CA VAL A 176 16.55 -23.17 4.05
C VAL A 176 16.64 -21.70 4.47
N PRO A 177 17.84 -21.09 4.64
CA PRO A 177 17.93 -19.67 5.00
C PRO A 177 17.25 -18.73 4.00
N ASN A 178 17.24 -19.08 2.71
CA ASN A 178 16.58 -18.27 1.69
C ASN A 178 15.06 -18.33 1.81
N HIS A 179 14.51 -19.52 2.06
CA HIS A 179 13.08 -19.71 2.30
C HIS A 179 12.61 -18.95 3.55
N VAL A 180 13.42 -18.92 4.61
CA VAL A 180 13.15 -18.12 5.81
C VAL A 180 13.14 -16.63 5.47
N ASN A 181 14.08 -16.13 4.67
CA ASN A 181 14.10 -14.73 4.25
C ASN A 181 12.89 -14.37 3.36
N TYR A 182 12.50 -15.25 2.44
CA TYR A 182 11.27 -15.06 1.67
C TYR A 182 10.05 -14.94 2.57
N LEU A 183 9.93 -15.82 3.58
CA LEU A 183 8.82 -15.76 4.53
C LEU A 183 8.80 -14.44 5.32
N LEU A 184 9.96 -13.92 5.72
CA LEU A 184 10.07 -12.62 6.38
C LEU A 184 9.59 -11.48 5.46
N VAL A 185 9.99 -11.50 4.19
CA VAL A 185 9.55 -10.53 3.18
C VAL A 185 8.03 -10.63 2.99
N TYR A 186 7.47 -11.83 2.78
CA TYR A 186 6.02 -12.01 2.60
C TYR A 186 5.22 -11.58 3.82
N THR A 187 5.73 -11.83 5.03
CA THR A 187 5.10 -11.34 6.26
C THR A 187 5.07 -9.81 6.28
N MET A 188 6.15 -9.16 5.86
CA MET A 188 6.19 -7.69 5.75
C MET A 188 5.19 -7.17 4.72
N GLU A 189 5.12 -7.79 3.52
CA GLU A 189 4.16 -7.40 2.47
C GLU A 189 2.71 -7.51 2.97
N VAL A 190 2.38 -8.58 3.71
CA VAL A 190 1.05 -8.80 4.31
C VAL A 190 0.73 -7.72 5.34
N LEU A 191 1.67 -7.39 6.23
CA LEU A 191 1.50 -6.32 7.22
C LEU A 191 1.29 -4.95 6.54
N PHE A 192 2.03 -4.67 5.47
CA PHE A 192 1.84 -3.47 4.67
C PHE A 192 0.45 -3.41 4.02
N ALA A 193 0.01 -4.52 3.41
CA ALA A 193 -1.30 -4.61 2.78
C ALA A 193 -2.41 -4.44 3.81
N GLU A 194 -2.31 -5.08 4.97
CA GLU A 194 -3.23 -4.94 6.10
C GLU A 194 -3.36 -3.48 6.55
N ASP A 195 -2.24 -2.82 6.85
CA ASP A 195 -2.21 -1.41 7.28
C ASP A 195 -2.88 -0.50 6.22
N SER A 196 -2.64 -0.78 4.94
CA SER A 196 -3.20 -0.01 3.82
C SER A 196 -4.71 -0.24 3.63
N TYR A 197 -5.20 -1.49 3.73
CA TYR A 197 -6.65 -1.76 3.74
C TYR A 197 -7.35 -1.16 4.96
N SER A 198 -6.67 -1.17 6.10
CA SER A 198 -7.12 -0.57 7.35
C SER A 198 -7.34 0.94 7.18
N ILE A 199 -6.39 1.65 6.55
CA ILE A 199 -6.55 3.07 6.18
C ILE A 199 -7.68 3.26 5.16
N CYS A 200 -7.72 2.45 4.10
CA CYS A 200 -8.72 2.53 3.04
C CYS A 200 -10.16 2.42 3.58
N SER A 201 -10.42 1.45 4.46
CA SER A 201 -11.73 1.26 5.09
C SER A 201 -12.18 2.49 5.89
N ARG A 202 -11.24 3.19 6.53
CA ARG A 202 -11.53 4.41 7.28
C ARG A 202 -11.79 5.61 6.39
N PHE A 203 -11.04 5.78 5.30
CA PHE A 203 -11.39 6.76 4.28
C PHE A 203 -12.78 6.50 3.70
N ARG A 204 -13.13 5.25 3.41
CA ARG A 204 -14.49 4.90 2.94
C ARG A 204 -15.56 5.26 3.96
N THR A 205 -15.31 5.00 5.24
CA THR A 205 -16.25 5.36 6.32
C THR A 205 -16.39 6.88 6.42
N LEU A 206 -15.28 7.62 6.37
CA LEU A 206 -15.28 9.08 6.33
C LEU A 206 -16.06 9.62 5.11
N ASN A 207 -15.86 9.02 3.93
CA ASN A 207 -16.59 9.35 2.71
C ASN A 207 -18.10 9.17 2.88
N ALA A 208 -18.56 8.07 3.46
CA ALA A 208 -19.98 7.82 3.70
C ALA A 208 -20.59 8.86 4.66
N ARG A 209 -19.84 9.28 5.68
CA ARG A 209 -20.26 10.35 6.59
C ARG A 209 -20.31 11.72 5.90
N LEU A 210 -19.33 12.02 5.04
CA LEU A 210 -19.31 13.25 4.23
C LEU A 210 -20.41 13.29 3.16
N GLU A 211 -20.79 12.15 2.59
CA GLU A 211 -21.94 12.06 1.68
C GLU A 211 -23.25 12.37 2.42
N SER A 212 -23.45 11.75 3.59
CA SER A 212 -24.61 12.02 4.46
C SER A 212 -24.66 13.49 4.88
N ALA A 213 -23.51 14.04 5.25
CA ALA A 213 -23.31 15.46 5.54
C ALA A 213 -23.75 16.38 4.39
N CYS A 214 -23.34 16.06 3.17
CA CYS A 214 -23.69 16.81 1.96
C CYS A 214 -25.19 16.76 1.63
N LEU A 215 -25.88 15.67 1.97
CA LEU A 215 -27.32 15.52 1.79
C LEU A 215 -28.08 16.36 2.81
N VAL A 216 -27.70 16.31 4.09
CA VAL A 216 -28.31 17.14 5.15
C VAL A 216 -28.11 18.62 4.87
N ALA A 217 -26.91 19.03 4.45
CA ALA A 217 -26.64 20.41 4.07
C ALA A 217 -27.50 20.87 2.88
N ALA A 218 -27.69 20.00 1.88
CA ALA A 218 -28.56 20.32 0.75
C ALA A 218 -30.04 20.45 1.13
N ALA A 219 -30.51 19.66 2.10
CA ALA A 219 -31.88 19.75 2.60
C ALA A 219 -32.12 20.99 3.48
N ARG A 220 -31.13 21.42 4.28
CA ARG A 220 -31.23 22.60 5.15
C ARG A 220 -31.08 23.92 4.41
N TYR A 221 -30.24 23.93 3.39
CA TYR A 221 -30.03 25.08 2.51
C TYR A 221 -30.49 24.70 1.11
N PRO A 222 -31.82 24.49 0.90
CA PRO A 222 -32.32 24.36 -0.45
C PRO A 222 -31.90 25.66 -1.14
N LEU A 223 -31.01 25.53 -2.13
CA LEU A 223 -30.74 26.61 -3.05
C LEU A 223 -32.12 26.99 -3.60
N GLU A 224 -32.66 28.14 -3.17
CA GLU A 224 -33.78 28.76 -3.87
C GLU A 224 -33.26 28.98 -5.28
N LEU A 225 -33.55 28.01 -6.16
CA LEU A 225 -33.34 28.17 -7.59
C LEU A 225 -34.19 29.37 -7.95
N ARG A 226 -33.52 30.51 -8.12
CA ARG A 226 -34.17 31.74 -8.57
C ARG A 226 -34.98 31.37 -9.82
N PRO A 227 -36.31 31.55 -9.82
CA PRO A 227 -37.16 31.11 -10.91
C PRO A 227 -36.71 31.86 -12.17
N GLY A 228 -36.12 31.13 -13.14
CA GLY A 228 -35.58 31.70 -14.36
C GLY A 228 -34.37 30.97 -14.97
N MET A 229 -33.66 30.12 -14.24
CA MET A 229 -32.60 29.28 -14.82
C MET A 229 -33.16 27.91 -15.25
N ALA A 230 -33.25 27.71 -16.57
CA ALA A 230 -33.65 26.43 -17.16
C ALA A 230 -32.75 25.28 -16.64
N PRO A 231 -33.31 24.09 -16.35
CA PRO A 231 -32.55 22.98 -15.81
C PRO A 231 -31.46 22.55 -16.80
N VAL A 232 -30.20 22.74 -16.41
CA VAL A 232 -29.05 22.19 -17.14
C VAL A 232 -29.14 20.67 -17.05
N ARG A 233 -29.39 20.03 -18.19
CA ARG A 233 -29.51 18.59 -18.36
C ARG A 233 -28.21 17.92 -17.90
N GLN A 234 -28.19 17.38 -16.67
CA GLN A 234 -27.04 16.62 -16.19
C GLN A 234 -26.85 15.39 -17.09
N PRO A 235 -25.63 15.11 -17.58
CA PRO A 235 -25.36 13.88 -18.30
C PRO A 235 -25.63 12.70 -17.37
N SER A 236 -26.40 11.74 -17.87
CA SER A 236 -26.76 10.50 -17.17
C SER A 236 -25.51 9.79 -16.68
N ARG A 237 -25.18 9.98 -15.40
CA ARG A 237 -24.07 9.31 -14.74
C ARG A 237 -24.43 7.83 -14.63
N GLN A 238 -23.77 7.00 -15.43
CA GLN A 238 -23.91 5.55 -15.42
C GLN A 238 -23.66 5.06 -13.99
N ARG A 239 -24.71 4.53 -13.37
CA ARG A 239 -24.74 4.15 -11.96
C ARG A 239 -24.01 2.81 -11.83
N ASP A 240 -22.88 2.78 -11.14
CA ASP A 240 -22.11 1.55 -10.95
C ASP A 240 -22.93 0.52 -10.13
N PRO A 241 -23.19 -0.69 -10.66
CA PRO A 241 -24.00 -1.72 -10.00
C PRO A 241 -23.44 -2.16 -8.63
N TRP A 242 -22.15 -1.92 -8.39
CA TRP A 242 -21.48 -2.28 -7.14
C TRP A 242 -21.75 -1.29 -6.00
N SER A 243 -22.19 -0.06 -6.29
CA SER A 243 -22.52 0.93 -5.25
C SER A 243 -23.83 0.62 -4.51
N ASP A 244 -24.82 0.03 -5.22
CA ASP A 244 -26.15 -0.22 -4.68
C ASP A 244 -26.15 -1.32 -3.61
N LYS A 245 -25.32 -2.37 -3.76
CA LYS A 245 -25.24 -3.49 -2.78
C LYS A 245 -24.75 -3.05 -1.39
N TRP A 246 -23.90 -2.03 -1.30
CA TRP A 246 -23.37 -1.56 -0.01
C TRP A 246 -24.25 -0.51 0.66
N SER A 247 -25.08 0.22 -0.12
CA SER A 247 -26.09 1.13 0.43
C SER A 247 -27.18 0.41 1.23
N VAL A 248 -27.42 -0.88 0.92
CA VAL A 248 -28.36 -1.74 1.65
C VAL A 248 -27.77 -2.13 3.02
N TRP A 249 -26.48 -2.48 3.08
CA TRP A 249 -25.79 -2.79 4.35
C TRP A 249 -25.72 -1.59 5.29
N ALA A 250 -25.44 -0.39 4.77
CA ALA A 250 -25.44 0.84 5.56
C ALA A 250 -26.84 1.20 6.10
N ARG A 251 -27.90 0.87 5.35
CA ARG A 251 -29.30 1.08 5.79
C ARG A 251 -29.71 0.12 6.90
N THR A 252 -29.27 -1.15 6.87
CA THR A 252 -29.57 -2.11 7.95
C THR A 252 -28.98 -1.75 9.32
N THR A 253 -27.95 -0.89 9.37
CA THR A 253 -27.42 -0.36 10.65
C THR A 253 -28.15 0.88 11.16
N SER A 254 -29.16 1.37 10.44
CA SER A 254 -29.92 2.60 10.76
C SER A 254 -31.33 2.32 11.31
N ASN A 255 -31.63 1.10 11.79
CA ASN A 255 -32.91 0.80 12.47
C ASN A 255 -32.85 1.10 13.98
N SER A 256 -32.27 2.24 14.34
CA SER A 256 -32.47 2.81 15.68
C SER A 256 -33.52 3.90 15.55
N ASP A 257 -34.77 3.57 15.87
CA ASP A 257 -35.87 4.52 16.07
C ASP A 257 -35.54 5.47 17.24
N LEU A 258 -34.61 6.39 17.04
CA LEU A 258 -34.28 7.43 18.01
C LEU A 258 -35.09 8.69 17.69
N PRO A 259 -35.87 9.20 18.67
CA PRO A 259 -36.61 10.44 18.49
C PRO A 259 -35.64 11.57 18.16
N LEU A 260 -35.90 12.29 17.05
CA LEU A 260 -35.22 13.55 16.75
C LEU A 260 -35.55 14.56 17.85
N VAL A 261 -34.66 14.69 18.84
CA VAL A 261 -34.68 15.84 19.75
C VAL A 261 -34.01 17.00 19.01
N PRO A 262 -34.70 18.14 18.81
CA PRO A 262 -34.10 19.31 18.20
C PRO A 262 -33.08 19.91 19.16
N SER A 263 -31.79 19.74 18.86
CA SER A 263 -30.69 20.39 19.59
C SER A 263 -30.67 21.89 19.26
N VAL A 264 -30.90 22.73 20.26
CA VAL A 264 -31.04 24.20 20.17
C VAL A 264 -29.68 24.92 20.15
N SER A 265 -28.57 24.19 20.17
CA SER A 265 -27.23 24.79 20.13
C SER A 265 -26.72 24.85 18.68
N GLY A 266 -26.56 26.07 18.14
CA GLY A 266 -26.29 26.38 16.71
C GLY A 266 -24.98 25.87 16.10
N ALA A 267 -24.38 24.80 16.61
CA ALA A 267 -23.35 24.03 15.92
C ALA A 267 -24.02 23.06 14.94
N LEU A 268 -23.53 23.00 13.70
CA LEU A 268 -24.05 22.09 12.67
C LEU A 268 -23.71 20.63 13.05
N GLU A 269 -24.52 20.01 13.91
CA GLU A 269 -24.42 18.58 14.20
C GLU A 269 -25.03 17.80 13.03
N LEU A 270 -24.17 17.11 12.29
CA LEU A 270 -24.51 16.21 11.22
C LEU A 270 -24.57 14.81 11.80
N ASP A 271 -25.76 14.24 11.96
CA ASP A 271 -25.91 12.87 12.46
C ASP A 271 -25.24 12.67 13.85
N GLY A 272 -25.20 13.76 14.65
CA GLY A 272 -24.51 13.81 15.95
C GLY A 272 -22.97 13.82 15.88
N ILE A 273 -22.36 13.99 14.70
CA ILE A 273 -20.92 14.14 14.50
C ILE A 273 -20.61 15.60 14.09
N PRO A 274 -19.78 16.32 14.86
CA PRO A 274 -19.43 17.69 14.51
C PRO A 274 -18.41 17.72 13.36
N ILE A 275 -18.50 18.72 12.49
CA ILE A 275 -17.66 18.84 11.26
C ILE A 275 -16.15 18.79 11.58
N HIS A 276 -15.74 19.37 12.71
CA HIS A 276 -14.33 19.38 13.10
C HIS A 276 -13.78 17.96 13.36
N HIS A 277 -14.61 17.00 13.82
CA HIS A 277 -14.18 15.61 13.94
C HIS A 277 -13.89 14.98 12.57
N LEU A 278 -14.66 15.31 11.53
CA LEU A 278 -14.41 14.82 10.17
C LEU A 278 -13.12 15.40 9.60
N GLN A 279 -12.83 16.67 9.92
CA GLN A 279 -11.55 17.33 9.57
C GLN A 279 -10.37 16.64 10.26
N ASP A 280 -10.46 16.44 11.57
CA ASP A 280 -9.39 15.84 12.36
C ASP A 280 -9.16 14.39 11.92
N ALA A 281 -10.24 13.64 11.63
CA ALA A 281 -10.15 12.29 11.08
C ALA A 281 -9.43 12.26 9.73
N TYR A 282 -9.74 13.20 8.81
CA TYR A 282 -9.03 13.32 7.53
C TYR A 282 -7.54 13.62 7.71
N ALA A 283 -7.20 14.55 8.60
CA ALA A 283 -5.83 14.93 8.88
C ALA A 283 -5.03 13.77 9.49
N LEU A 284 -5.62 13.03 10.43
CA LEU A 284 -5.03 11.84 11.02
C LEU A 284 -4.85 10.73 9.98
N LEU A 285 -5.82 10.48 9.10
CA LEU A 285 -5.68 9.48 8.03
C LEU A 285 -4.54 9.84 7.06
N CYS A 286 -4.41 11.12 6.69
CA CYS A 286 -3.27 11.58 5.89
C CYS A 286 -1.93 11.38 6.62
N SER A 287 -1.89 11.64 7.93
CA SER A 287 -0.70 11.37 8.77
C SER A 287 -0.37 9.89 8.81
N SER A 288 -1.38 9.03 8.95
CA SER A 288 -1.24 7.58 8.96
C SER A 288 -0.74 7.04 7.62
N VAL A 289 -1.22 7.55 6.48
CA VAL A 289 -0.66 7.22 5.15
C VAL A 289 0.82 7.55 5.11
N HIS A 290 1.21 8.75 5.55
CA HIS A 290 2.61 9.17 5.58
C HIS A 290 3.48 8.30 6.51
N ASN A 291 2.94 7.90 7.67
CA ASN A 291 3.60 6.99 8.60
C ASN A 291 3.81 5.61 7.98
N VAL A 292 2.81 5.05 7.29
CA VAL A 292 2.93 3.78 6.54
C VAL A 292 3.95 3.90 5.41
N THR A 293 3.92 4.98 4.62
CA THR A 293 4.91 5.22 3.56
C THR A 293 6.33 5.33 4.11
N ARG A 294 6.53 6.02 5.24
CA ARG A 294 7.86 6.10 5.88
C ARG A 294 8.32 4.76 6.45
N ARG A 295 7.40 3.96 6.97
CA ARG A 295 7.69 2.66 7.56
C ARG A 295 8.09 1.63 6.52
N TYR A 296 7.30 1.49 5.46
CA TYR A 296 7.47 0.41 4.47
C TYR A 296 8.13 0.86 3.17
N GLY A 297 8.01 2.15 2.79
CA GLY A 297 8.37 2.66 1.48
C GLY A 297 9.76 2.27 0.97
N PRO A 298 10.86 2.55 1.70
CA PRO A 298 12.20 2.18 1.25
C PRO A 298 12.37 0.68 1.00
N VAL A 299 11.84 -0.15 1.91
CA VAL A 299 11.94 -1.61 1.81
C VAL A 299 11.09 -2.13 0.65
N LEU A 300 9.89 -1.59 0.46
CA LEU A 300 9.02 -1.94 -0.66
C LEU A 300 9.64 -1.59 -2.02
N VAL A 301 10.41 -0.50 -2.12
CA VAL A 301 11.12 -0.18 -3.37
C VAL A 301 12.15 -1.25 -3.71
N ILE A 302 12.97 -1.65 -2.72
CA ILE A 302 13.96 -2.71 -2.89
C ILE A 302 13.25 -4.04 -3.21
N ASP A 303 12.16 -4.33 -2.52
CA ASP A 303 11.41 -5.56 -2.68
C ASP A 303 10.72 -5.66 -4.05
N VAL A 304 10.11 -4.57 -4.55
CA VAL A 304 9.52 -4.54 -5.89
C VAL A 304 10.59 -4.75 -6.97
N LEU A 305 11.78 -4.17 -6.81
CA LEU A 305 12.87 -4.38 -7.75
C LEU A 305 13.36 -5.83 -7.73
N ASN A 306 13.51 -6.39 -6.53
CA ASN A 306 13.86 -7.80 -6.37
C ASN A 306 12.78 -8.73 -6.96
N LEU A 307 11.51 -8.38 -6.77
CA LEU A 307 10.38 -9.11 -7.34
C LEU A 307 10.42 -9.09 -8.87
N LEU A 308 10.72 -7.95 -9.49
CA LEU A 308 10.85 -7.84 -10.95
C LEU A 308 12.03 -8.68 -11.48
N LEU A 309 13.14 -8.67 -10.76
CA LEU A 309 14.34 -9.45 -11.07
C LEU A 309 14.05 -10.95 -11.02
N HIS A 310 13.43 -11.43 -9.93
CA HIS A 310 12.98 -12.81 -9.82
C HIS A 310 11.98 -13.17 -10.92
N PHE A 311 11.00 -12.30 -11.19
CA PHE A 311 10.01 -12.55 -12.22
C PHE A 311 10.67 -12.77 -13.60
N VAL A 312 11.66 -11.95 -13.97
CA VAL A 312 12.39 -12.10 -15.24
C VAL A 312 13.22 -13.38 -15.25
N THR A 313 13.95 -13.68 -14.18
CA THR A 313 14.81 -14.87 -14.10
C THR A 313 14.00 -16.18 -14.10
N THR A 314 12.96 -16.28 -13.28
CA THR A 314 12.03 -17.41 -13.26
C THR A 314 11.36 -17.60 -14.62
N SER A 315 10.91 -16.52 -15.28
CA SER A 315 10.32 -16.60 -16.62
C SER A 315 11.32 -17.07 -17.68
N TYR A 316 12.57 -16.62 -17.60
CA TYR A 316 13.64 -17.08 -18.48
C TYR A 316 13.88 -18.58 -18.33
N PHE A 317 14.02 -19.09 -17.09
CA PHE A 317 14.23 -20.52 -16.84
C PHE A 317 13.02 -21.37 -17.21
N PHE A 318 11.80 -20.84 -17.00
CA PHE A 318 10.58 -21.50 -17.43
C PHE A 318 10.55 -21.66 -18.96
N LEU A 319 10.82 -20.58 -19.70
CA LEU A 319 10.82 -20.59 -21.16
C LEU A 319 11.98 -21.40 -21.74
N SER A 320 13.17 -21.38 -21.13
CA SER A 320 14.30 -22.17 -21.62
C SER A 320 14.01 -23.66 -21.54
N VAL A 321 13.42 -24.16 -20.44
CA VAL A 321 13.03 -25.57 -20.30
C VAL A 321 11.86 -25.94 -21.22
N LEU A 322 10.98 -24.99 -21.53
CA LEU A 322 9.86 -25.20 -22.46
C LEU A 322 10.34 -25.26 -23.92
N MET A 323 11.24 -24.36 -24.32
CA MET A 323 11.60 -24.12 -25.73
C MET A 323 12.86 -24.84 -26.20
N TYR A 324 13.90 -24.99 -25.36
CA TYR A 324 15.21 -25.49 -25.81
C TYR A 324 15.31 -27.03 -25.85
N ASP A 325 14.28 -27.76 -25.43
CA ASP A 325 14.39 -29.18 -25.20
C ASP A 325 13.58 -30.05 -26.16
N ALA A 326 13.84 -29.93 -27.47
CA ALA A 326 13.45 -30.92 -28.48
C ALA A 326 14.62 -31.85 -28.87
N ARG A 327 15.87 -31.45 -28.62
CA ARG A 327 17.09 -32.22 -28.96
C ARG A 327 17.74 -32.93 -27.77
N LEU A 328 17.67 -32.38 -26.55
CA LEU A 328 18.13 -33.06 -25.33
C LEU A 328 17.10 -34.10 -24.83
N GLN A 329 15.83 -33.90 -25.17
CA GLN A 329 14.67 -34.72 -24.83
C GLN A 329 14.86 -36.22 -25.14
N LYS A 330 15.56 -36.54 -26.23
CA LYS A 330 15.82 -37.93 -26.66
C LYS A 330 16.87 -38.67 -25.81
N GLN A 331 17.66 -37.99 -24.98
CA GLN A 331 18.73 -38.64 -24.20
C GLN A 331 18.37 -38.91 -22.72
N MET A 332 17.22 -38.42 -22.23
CA MET A 332 16.88 -38.43 -20.79
C MET A 332 15.57 -39.16 -20.45
N GLU A 333 15.06 -39.98 -21.38
CA GLU A 333 13.63 -40.21 -21.64
C GLU A 333 12.84 -41.08 -20.63
N GLN A 334 13.37 -41.54 -19.50
CA GLN A 334 12.52 -42.26 -18.52
C GLN A 334 12.69 -41.85 -17.04
N GLN A 335 13.90 -41.58 -16.56
CA GLN A 335 14.09 -41.20 -15.15
C GLN A 335 13.99 -39.67 -14.93
N HIS A 336 14.16 -38.85 -15.96
CA HIS A 336 14.15 -37.39 -15.85
C HIS A 336 12.81 -36.74 -16.24
N GLN A 337 11.87 -37.47 -16.84
CA GLN A 337 10.61 -36.89 -17.30
C GLN A 337 9.77 -36.35 -16.13
N HIS A 338 9.60 -37.14 -15.05
CA HIS A 338 8.86 -36.70 -13.88
C HIS A 338 9.52 -35.48 -13.19
N ARG A 339 10.86 -35.46 -13.12
CA ARG A 339 11.60 -34.32 -12.56
C ARG A 339 11.40 -33.04 -13.37
N ARG A 340 11.33 -33.16 -14.70
CA ARG A 340 11.06 -32.03 -15.59
C ARG A 340 9.65 -31.46 -15.38
N GLU A 341 8.64 -32.33 -15.33
CA GLU A 341 7.25 -31.90 -15.11
C GLU A 341 7.07 -31.18 -13.77
N VAL A 342 7.67 -31.72 -12.70
CA VAL A 342 7.67 -31.09 -11.37
C VAL A 342 8.37 -29.73 -11.42
N TYR A 343 9.56 -29.65 -12.04
CA TYR A 343 10.29 -28.40 -12.18
C TYR A 343 9.50 -27.33 -12.94
N VAL A 344 8.96 -27.66 -14.11
CA VAL A 344 8.15 -26.73 -14.93
C VAL A 344 6.92 -26.27 -14.17
N THR A 345 6.27 -27.18 -13.44
CA THR A 345 5.10 -26.85 -12.60
C THR A 345 5.49 -25.88 -11.48
N MET A 346 6.59 -26.15 -10.77
CA MET A 346 7.07 -25.25 -9.71
C MET A 346 7.42 -23.87 -10.24
N GLN A 347 8.13 -23.79 -11.37
CA GLN A 347 8.45 -22.51 -12.01
C GLN A 347 7.17 -21.75 -12.41
N GLY A 348 6.16 -22.44 -12.96
CA GLY A 348 4.86 -21.84 -13.26
C GLY A 348 4.13 -21.31 -12.01
N LEU A 349 4.14 -22.07 -10.92
CA LEU A 349 3.56 -21.65 -9.64
C LEU A 349 4.30 -20.43 -9.05
N TRP A 350 5.62 -20.39 -9.14
CA TRP A 350 6.43 -19.24 -8.72
C TRP A 350 6.14 -17.99 -9.55
N ILE A 351 6.00 -18.11 -10.87
CA ILE A 351 5.57 -17.00 -11.74
C ILE A 351 4.23 -16.44 -11.26
N PHE A 352 3.26 -17.32 -10.99
CA PHE A 352 1.96 -16.89 -10.46
C PHE A 352 2.08 -16.23 -9.08
N ALA A 353 2.91 -16.79 -8.19
CA ALA A 353 3.18 -16.21 -6.88
C ALA A 353 3.78 -14.79 -7.01
N HIS A 354 4.75 -14.59 -7.90
CA HIS A 354 5.34 -13.27 -8.16
C HIS A 354 4.32 -12.25 -8.67
N LEU A 355 3.43 -12.63 -9.61
CA LEU A 355 2.35 -11.77 -10.06
C LEU A 355 1.36 -11.43 -8.94
N SER A 356 1.03 -12.41 -8.10
CA SER A 356 0.14 -12.20 -6.96
C SER A 356 0.73 -11.24 -5.92
N ARG A 357 2.05 -11.31 -5.67
CA ARG A 357 2.79 -10.34 -4.82
C ARG A 357 2.66 -8.93 -5.34
N LEU A 358 2.85 -8.72 -6.65
CA LEU A 358 2.70 -7.40 -7.26
C LEU A 358 1.27 -6.87 -7.07
N GLY A 359 0.26 -7.72 -7.23
CA GLY A 359 -1.14 -7.37 -6.94
C GLY A 359 -1.35 -6.98 -5.47
N LEU A 360 -0.76 -7.71 -4.54
CA LEU A 360 -0.83 -7.46 -3.10
C LEU A 360 -0.19 -6.12 -2.70
N LEU A 361 0.85 -5.67 -3.40
CA LEU A 361 1.48 -4.37 -3.17
C LEU A 361 0.72 -3.21 -3.83
N VAL A 362 0.28 -3.37 -5.08
CA VAL A 362 -0.31 -2.28 -5.88
C VAL A 362 -1.78 -2.02 -5.54
N HIS A 363 -2.57 -3.07 -5.32
CA HIS A 363 -4.02 -2.94 -5.13
C HIS A 363 -4.41 -2.12 -3.88
N PRO A 364 -3.82 -2.34 -2.68
CA PRO A 364 -4.15 -1.54 -1.49
C PRO A 364 -3.83 -0.05 -1.70
N CYS A 365 -2.68 0.27 -2.32
CA CYS A 365 -2.28 1.63 -2.64
C CYS A 365 -3.28 2.34 -3.53
N SER A 366 -3.71 1.65 -4.61
CA SER A 366 -4.69 2.17 -5.54
C SER A 366 -6.01 2.49 -4.85
N LYS A 367 -6.48 1.59 -3.97
CA LYS A 367 -7.73 1.77 -3.22
C LYS A 367 -7.67 2.91 -2.21
N VAL A 368 -6.56 3.05 -1.47
CA VAL A 368 -6.36 4.20 -0.56
C VAL A 368 -6.39 5.51 -1.35
N LYS A 369 -5.70 5.58 -2.49
CA LYS A 369 -5.67 6.77 -3.35
C LYS A 369 -7.07 7.12 -3.91
N GLU A 370 -7.81 6.12 -4.37
CA GLU A 370 -9.18 6.26 -4.88
C GLU A 370 -10.09 6.88 -3.81
N GLU A 371 -10.09 6.33 -2.59
CA GLU A 371 -10.93 6.80 -1.49
C GLU A 371 -10.48 8.17 -0.95
N ALA A 372 -9.18 8.46 -0.92
CA ALA A 372 -8.66 9.76 -0.54
C ALA A 372 -9.07 10.86 -1.55
N ASN A 373 -8.98 10.57 -2.85
CA ASN A 373 -9.44 11.49 -3.90
C ASN A 373 -10.95 11.73 -3.82
N LYS A 374 -11.73 10.68 -3.54
CA LYS A 374 -13.17 10.79 -3.29
C LYS A 374 -13.45 11.69 -2.09
N THR A 375 -12.66 11.59 -1.02
CA THR A 375 -12.78 12.47 0.15
C THR A 375 -12.59 13.93 -0.24
N GLY A 376 -11.54 14.24 -1.00
CA GLY A 376 -11.28 15.59 -1.49
C GLY A 376 -12.43 16.18 -2.31
N ALA A 377 -13.02 15.37 -3.20
CA ALA A 377 -14.17 15.79 -4.01
C ALA A 377 -15.43 16.05 -3.17
N LEU A 378 -15.70 15.21 -2.16
CA LEU A 378 -16.84 15.36 -1.25
C LEU A 378 -16.69 16.60 -0.37
N VAL A 379 -15.50 16.83 0.18
CA VAL A 379 -15.21 18.07 0.93
C VAL A 379 -15.42 19.29 0.04
N GLY A 380 -14.91 19.30 -1.19
CA GLY A 380 -15.11 20.42 -2.11
C GLY A 380 -16.60 20.68 -2.39
N THR A 381 -17.38 19.62 -2.58
CA THR A 381 -18.83 19.70 -2.77
C THR A 381 -19.54 20.24 -1.53
N PHE A 382 -19.13 19.79 -0.34
CA PHE A 382 -19.67 20.24 0.94
C PHE A 382 -19.42 21.74 1.16
N LEU A 383 -18.18 22.19 0.97
CA LEU A 383 -17.81 23.60 1.11
C LEU A 383 -18.53 24.50 0.11
N ASN A 384 -18.67 24.07 -1.14
CA ASN A 384 -19.41 24.82 -2.17
C ASN A 384 -20.89 24.98 -1.80
N LYS A 385 -21.50 23.98 -1.16
CA LYS A 385 -22.89 24.05 -0.68
C LYS A 385 -23.06 24.97 0.52
N LEU A 386 -22.07 25.03 1.42
CA LEU A 386 -22.11 25.91 2.58
C LEU A 386 -21.89 27.38 2.22
N ASN A 387 -21.19 27.66 1.12
CA ASN A 387 -20.87 29.03 0.70
C ASN A 387 -21.37 29.34 -0.73
N PRO A 388 -22.70 29.39 -0.95
CA PRO A 388 -23.27 29.68 -2.26
C PRO A 388 -22.87 31.08 -2.78
N SER A 389 -22.57 32.01 -1.87
CA SER A 389 -22.18 33.40 -2.18
C SER A 389 -20.84 33.53 -2.91
N CYS A 390 -19.97 32.52 -2.84
CA CYS A 390 -18.68 32.55 -3.54
C CYS A 390 -18.77 32.26 -5.05
N HIS A 391 -19.86 31.68 -5.55
CA HIS A 391 -20.07 31.52 -7.00
C HIS A 391 -20.34 32.84 -7.72
N PHE A 392 -20.83 33.86 -7.01
CA PHE A 392 -21.11 35.18 -7.59
C PHE A 392 -19.86 35.96 -8.02
N ARG A 393 -18.67 35.56 -7.55
CA ARG A 393 -17.42 36.30 -7.77
C ARG A 393 -16.62 35.86 -9.00
N ARG A 394 -17.08 34.84 -9.73
CA ARG A 394 -16.40 34.34 -10.94
C ARG A 394 -17.15 34.63 -12.25
N GLN A 395 -18.29 35.30 -12.17
CA GLN A 395 -19.12 35.67 -13.32
C GLN A 395 -19.32 37.18 -13.48
N VAL A 396 -18.53 38.01 -12.78
CA VAL A 396 -18.45 39.46 -13.01
C VAL A 396 -17.12 39.79 -13.65
#